data_AF-A0A348Y9K3-F1
#
_entry.id   AF-A0A348Y9K3-F1
#
_cell.length_a   1.000
_cell.length_b   1.000
_cell.length_c   1.000
_cell.angle_alpha   90.00
_cell.angle_beta   90.00
_cell.angle_gamma   90.00
#
_symmetry.space_group_name_H-M   'P 1'
#
loop_
_entity.id
_entity.type
_entity.pdbx_description
1 polymer ?
#
loop_
_entity_poly.entity_id
_entity_poly.type
_entity_poly.pdbx_seq_one_letter_code
_entity_poly.pdbx_strand_id
1 'polypeptide(L)'
;MSLASLKTVSLQRFSLNFAANIIATLWMLVGSTRAFSWVKPTFVQFAVFALLALGSNVLFSWLAAPDGSIFNEQGLVSYLIWPMIILLGGIILARRAGNQALVFVPVVLWLVADTLSALLQSLVQFLGSYSWLPDWSYSFLPTLFLVLFLWQTLALLWIFSRRLRIPWWERIIVLIGAVALLTIWQRNVADQPIFKQIPVEPVLEEAALYEQPRLLQEALARIDPSIAGKSDWYFMGVAGFSDQNVFRSEINKVRELFDVRFGTSGHSLALINN
;
A
#
# COMPACT_ATOMS: atom_id res chain seq x y z
N MET A 1 -22.64 -23.16 -24.71
CA MET A 1 -23.53 -21.98 -24.72
C MET A 1 -22.72 -20.75 -25.09
N SER A 2 -23.24 -19.92 -26.01
CA SER A 2 -22.64 -18.63 -26.39
C SER A 2 -22.80 -17.60 -25.26
N LEU A 3 -22.03 -16.50 -25.28
CA LEU A 3 -22.26 -15.32 -24.43
C LEU A 3 -23.63 -14.67 -24.73
N ALA A 4 -24.09 -14.78 -25.97
CA ALA A 4 -25.40 -14.29 -26.41
C ALA A 4 -26.58 -15.01 -25.72
N SER A 5 -26.39 -16.24 -25.24
CA SER A 5 -27.46 -17.07 -24.66
C SER A 5 -27.47 -17.09 -23.12
N LEU A 6 -26.75 -16.18 -22.46
CA LEU A 6 -26.68 -16.13 -21.00
C LEU A 6 -28.00 -15.64 -20.41
N LYS A 7 -28.68 -16.49 -19.63
CA LYS A 7 -29.89 -16.15 -18.88
C LYS A 7 -29.53 -15.37 -17.60
N THR A 8 -29.19 -14.10 -17.78
CA THR A 8 -28.90 -13.13 -16.70
C THR A 8 -30.18 -12.44 -16.18
N VAL A 9 -31.35 -13.02 -16.43
CA VAL A 9 -32.65 -12.48 -15.98
C VAL A 9 -32.63 -12.32 -14.47
N SER A 10 -32.82 -11.08 -13.99
CA SER A 10 -32.85 -10.72 -12.57
C SER A 10 -34.00 -11.43 -11.85
N LEU A 11 -33.76 -11.82 -10.61
CA LEU A 11 -34.79 -12.34 -9.72
C LEU A 11 -35.64 -11.18 -9.17
N GLN A 12 -36.87 -11.49 -8.74
CA GLN A 12 -37.82 -10.51 -8.20
C GLN A 12 -37.29 -9.76 -6.96
N ARG A 13 -36.40 -10.39 -6.17
CA ARG A 13 -35.87 -9.81 -4.93
C ARG A 13 -34.42 -9.38 -5.10
N PHE A 14 -34.12 -8.17 -4.63
CA PHE A 14 -32.76 -7.61 -4.61
C PHE A 14 -31.78 -8.52 -3.84
N SER A 15 -32.17 -9.01 -2.65
CA SER A 15 -31.32 -9.85 -1.80
C SER A 15 -30.90 -11.17 -2.46
N LEU A 16 -31.79 -11.77 -3.26
CA LEU A 16 -31.47 -12.98 -4.00
C LEU A 16 -30.45 -12.71 -5.11
N ASN A 17 -30.58 -11.59 -5.83
CA ASN A 17 -29.58 -11.18 -6.82
C ASN A 17 -28.23 -10.88 -6.15
N PHE A 18 -28.24 -10.24 -4.99
CA PHE A 18 -27.05 -9.94 -4.19
C PHE A 18 -26.31 -11.22 -3.79
N ALA A 19 -27.00 -12.18 -3.16
CA ALA A 19 -26.43 -13.46 -2.80
C ALA A 19 -25.96 -14.26 -4.03
N ALA A 20 -26.71 -14.22 -5.14
CA ALA A 20 -26.33 -14.90 -6.37
C ALA A 20 -25.04 -14.32 -6.98
N ASN A 21 -24.83 -12.99 -6.92
CA ASN A 21 -23.59 -12.36 -7.38
C ASN A 21 -22.38 -12.73 -6.50
N ILE A 22 -22.59 -12.90 -5.19
CA ILE A 22 -21.55 -13.44 -4.28
C ILE A 22 -21.19 -14.88 -4.66
N ILE A 23 -22.19 -15.75 -4.79
CA ILE A 23 -21.97 -17.16 -5.19
C ILE A 23 -21.30 -17.24 -6.56
N ALA A 24 -21.71 -16.41 -7.50
CA ALA A 24 -21.10 -16.35 -8.83
C ALA A 24 -19.61 -15.96 -8.76
N THR A 25 -19.28 -15.02 -7.88
CA THR A 25 -17.90 -14.57 -7.67
C THR A 25 -17.06 -15.67 -7.03
N LEU A 26 -17.59 -16.42 -6.06
CA LEU A 26 -16.89 -17.58 -5.50
C LEU A 26 -16.62 -18.64 -6.57
N TRP A 27 -17.58 -18.91 -7.46
CA TRP A 27 -17.33 -19.80 -8.62
C TRP A 27 -16.30 -19.24 -9.59
N MET A 28 -16.28 -17.92 -9.81
CA MET A 28 -15.25 -17.26 -10.62
C MET A 28 -13.88 -17.47 -10.00
N LEU A 29 -13.71 -17.24 -8.69
CA LEU A 29 -12.44 -17.40 -7.98
C LEU A 29 -11.90 -18.84 -8.03
N VAL A 30 -12.77 -19.85 -8.16
CA VAL A 30 -12.36 -21.25 -8.40
C VAL A 30 -12.05 -21.52 -9.89
N GLY A 31 -12.19 -20.52 -10.76
CA GLY A 31 -11.94 -20.63 -12.21
C GLY A 31 -13.07 -21.33 -12.98
N SER A 32 -14.27 -21.41 -12.39
CA SER A 32 -15.40 -22.15 -12.93
C SER A 32 -16.32 -21.26 -13.78
N THR A 33 -16.66 -21.73 -14.98
CA THR A 33 -17.64 -21.06 -15.85
C THR A 33 -19.07 -21.13 -15.32
N ARG A 34 -19.31 -21.85 -14.22
CA ARG A 34 -20.58 -21.82 -13.48
C ARG A 34 -20.90 -20.42 -12.95
N ALA A 35 -19.92 -19.53 -12.78
CA ALA A 35 -20.16 -18.14 -12.43
C ALA A 35 -21.27 -17.50 -13.30
N PHE A 36 -21.24 -17.75 -14.62
CA PHE A 36 -22.19 -17.17 -15.56
C PHE A 36 -23.64 -17.66 -15.42
N SER A 37 -23.89 -18.81 -14.77
CA SER A 37 -25.27 -19.25 -14.51
C SER A 37 -25.88 -18.54 -13.30
N TRP A 38 -25.03 -18.07 -12.38
CA TRP A 38 -25.43 -17.45 -11.13
C TRP A 38 -25.45 -15.91 -11.20
N VAL A 39 -24.62 -15.29 -12.05
CA VAL A 39 -24.57 -13.82 -12.16
C VAL A 39 -25.93 -13.23 -12.53
N LYS A 40 -26.41 -12.31 -11.69
CA LYS A 40 -27.63 -11.52 -11.84
C LYS A 40 -27.29 -10.04 -11.70
N PRO A 41 -26.65 -9.43 -12.71
CA PRO A 41 -26.12 -8.10 -12.58
C PRO A 41 -27.19 -7.09 -12.99
N THR A 42 -27.46 -6.13 -12.12
CA THR A 42 -28.32 -4.98 -12.41
C THR A 42 -27.54 -3.72 -12.09
N PHE A 43 -28.01 -2.57 -12.59
CA PHE A 43 -27.40 -1.28 -12.26
C PHE A 43 -27.35 -1.05 -10.74
N VAL A 44 -28.43 -1.38 -10.02
CA VAL A 44 -28.48 -1.23 -8.55
C VAL A 44 -27.48 -2.16 -7.86
N GLN A 45 -27.30 -3.40 -8.33
CA GLN A 45 -26.30 -4.32 -7.80
C GLN A 45 -24.88 -3.78 -8.02
N PHE A 46 -24.59 -3.28 -9.22
CA PHE A 46 -23.32 -2.62 -9.51
C PHE A 46 -23.06 -1.44 -8.58
N ALA A 47 -24.03 -0.53 -8.41
CA ALA A 47 -23.87 0.64 -7.55
C ALA A 47 -23.62 0.24 -6.09
N VAL A 48 -24.34 -0.76 -5.56
CA VAL A 48 -24.15 -1.24 -4.20
C VAL A 48 -22.78 -1.90 -4.03
N PHE A 49 -22.35 -2.76 -4.95
CA PHE A 49 -21.02 -3.37 -4.86
C PHE A 49 -19.88 -2.36 -5.08
N ALA A 50 -20.10 -1.32 -5.87
CA ALA A 50 -19.14 -0.23 -6.02
C ALA A 50 -18.96 0.53 -4.69
N LEU A 51 -20.06 0.84 -4.00
CA LEU A 51 -20.01 1.48 -2.69
C LEU A 51 -19.39 0.58 -1.63
N LEU A 52 -19.72 -0.72 -1.62
CA LEU A 52 -19.15 -1.68 -0.68
C LEU A 52 -17.64 -1.86 -0.90
N ALA A 53 -17.20 -1.99 -2.16
CA ALA A 53 -15.79 -2.14 -2.48
C ALA A 53 -15.00 -0.87 -2.12
N LEU A 54 -15.55 0.31 -2.43
CA LEU A 54 -14.97 1.59 -2.02
C LEU A 54 -14.85 1.66 -0.49
N GLY A 55 -15.94 1.39 0.22
CA GLY A 55 -15.98 1.43 1.68
C GLY A 55 -15.01 0.45 2.34
N SER A 56 -14.90 -0.78 1.81
CA SER A 56 -13.95 -1.77 2.34
C SER A 56 -12.50 -1.41 2.07
N ASN A 57 -12.19 -0.78 0.93
CA ASN A 57 -10.82 -0.34 0.63
C ASN A 57 -10.43 0.90 1.43
N VAL A 58 -11.35 1.83 1.65
CA VAL A 58 -11.13 2.98 2.56
C VAL A 58 -10.93 2.47 3.99
N LEU A 59 -11.74 1.50 4.45
CA LEU A 59 -11.57 0.88 5.77
C LEU A 59 -10.20 0.21 5.91
N PHE A 60 -9.80 -0.61 4.93
CA PHE A 60 -8.48 -1.25 4.93
C PHE A 60 -7.36 -0.22 4.96
N SER A 61 -7.42 0.78 4.07
CA SER A 61 -6.38 1.81 4.00
C SER A 61 -6.29 2.64 5.27
N TRP A 62 -7.41 2.87 5.97
CA TRP A 62 -7.42 3.56 7.26
C TRP A 62 -6.78 2.70 8.36
N LEU A 63 -7.12 1.41 8.44
CA LEU A 63 -6.54 0.47 9.41
C LEU A 63 -5.04 0.21 9.19
N ALA A 64 -4.58 0.31 7.94
CA ALA A 64 -3.18 0.15 7.57
C ALA A 64 -2.37 1.46 7.65
N ALA A 65 -3.03 2.60 7.80
CA ALA A 65 -2.37 3.90 7.81
C ALA A 65 -1.59 4.12 9.12
N PRO A 66 -0.34 4.59 9.05
CA PRO A 66 0.38 5.07 10.21
C PRO A 66 -0.32 6.27 10.88
N ASP A 67 -0.06 6.48 12.17
CA ASP A 67 -0.60 7.62 12.93
C ASP A 67 -0.22 8.95 12.27
N GLY A 68 -1.16 9.90 12.21
CA GLY A 68 -0.95 11.20 11.56
C GLY A 68 -1.07 11.19 10.03
N SER A 69 -1.51 10.09 9.42
CA SER A 69 -1.82 10.05 7.98
C SER A 69 -3.02 10.94 7.64
N ILE A 70 -2.93 11.63 6.50
CA ILE A 70 -4.01 12.44 5.94
C ILE A 70 -4.61 11.77 4.70
N PHE A 71 -5.82 12.20 4.34
CA PHE A 71 -6.49 11.73 3.14
C PHE A 71 -5.76 12.19 1.87
N ASN A 72 -5.47 11.24 0.99
CA ASN A 72 -4.81 11.44 -0.29
C ASN A 72 -5.79 11.16 -1.44
N GLU A 73 -6.22 12.22 -2.11
CA GLU A 73 -7.13 12.16 -3.27
C GLU A 73 -6.57 11.30 -4.40
N GLN A 74 -5.26 11.34 -4.62
CA GLN A 74 -4.61 10.55 -5.66
C GLN A 74 -4.76 9.04 -5.41
N GLY A 75 -4.74 8.61 -4.16
CA GLY A 75 -4.95 7.20 -3.81
C GLY A 75 -6.37 6.73 -4.10
N LEU A 76 -7.37 7.55 -3.81
CA LEU A 76 -8.77 7.27 -4.13
C LEU A 76 -8.99 7.16 -5.65
N VAL A 77 -8.43 8.10 -6.41
CA VAL A 77 -8.53 8.09 -7.89
C VAL A 77 -7.84 6.85 -8.45
N SER A 78 -6.66 6.50 -7.93
CA SER A 78 -5.90 5.31 -8.35
C SER A 78 -6.69 4.02 -8.15
N TYR A 79 -7.42 3.89 -7.03
CA TYR A 79 -8.32 2.76 -6.80
C TYR A 79 -9.45 2.67 -7.85
N LEU A 80 -10.08 3.79 -8.17
CA LEU A 80 -11.26 3.83 -9.06
C LEU A 80 -10.95 3.48 -10.52
N ILE A 81 -9.69 3.58 -10.97
CA ILE A 81 -9.30 3.31 -12.36
C ILE A 81 -9.61 1.87 -12.77
N TRP A 82 -9.32 0.88 -11.92
CA TRP A 82 -9.50 -0.53 -12.29
C TRP A 82 -10.97 -0.93 -12.52
N PRO A 83 -11.91 -0.65 -11.60
CA PRO A 83 -13.34 -0.86 -11.84
C PRO A 83 -13.83 -0.21 -13.14
N MET A 84 -13.32 0.98 -13.47
CA MET A 84 -13.69 1.70 -14.69
C MET A 84 -13.18 1.00 -15.96
N ILE A 85 -11.92 0.53 -15.97
CA ILE A 85 -11.37 -0.26 -17.09
C ILE A 85 -12.21 -1.53 -17.30
N ILE A 86 -12.59 -2.22 -16.22
CA ILE A 86 -13.37 -3.46 -16.29
C ILE A 86 -14.79 -3.19 -16.80
N LEU A 87 -15.41 -2.08 -16.37
CA LEU A 87 -16.72 -1.64 -16.88
C LEU A 87 -16.66 -1.35 -18.38
N LEU A 88 -15.62 -0.65 -18.86
CA LEU A 88 -15.40 -0.41 -20.30
C LEU A 88 -15.25 -1.73 -21.06
N GLY A 89 -14.51 -2.69 -20.51
CA GLY A 89 -14.41 -4.05 -21.05
C GLY A 89 -15.78 -4.74 -21.15
N GLY A 90 -16.62 -4.60 -20.11
CA GLY A 90 -18.00 -5.09 -20.11
C GLY A 90 -18.87 -4.48 -21.20
N ILE A 91 -18.75 -3.16 -21.44
CA ILE A 91 -19.47 -2.46 -22.52
C ILE A 91 -19.06 -3.01 -23.89
N ILE A 92 -17.77 -3.21 -24.13
CA ILE A 92 -17.26 -3.78 -25.39
C ILE A 92 -17.78 -5.21 -25.59
N LEU A 93 -17.75 -6.03 -24.54
CA LEU A 93 -18.27 -7.40 -24.57
C LEU A 93 -19.77 -7.44 -24.85
N ALA A 94 -20.54 -6.55 -24.22
CA ALA A 94 -21.97 -6.44 -24.42
C ALA A 94 -22.33 -6.07 -25.87
N ARG A 95 -21.62 -5.09 -26.45
CA ARG A 95 -21.79 -4.70 -27.85
C ARG A 95 -21.43 -5.82 -28.81
N ARG A 96 -20.31 -6.52 -28.58
CA ARG A 96 -19.86 -7.63 -29.45
C ARG A 96 -20.77 -8.85 -29.39
N ALA A 97 -21.30 -9.18 -28.22
CA ALA A 97 -22.12 -10.37 -28.01
C ALA A 97 -23.63 -10.13 -28.19
N GLY A 98 -24.06 -8.87 -28.39
CA GLY A 98 -25.48 -8.51 -28.50
C GLY A 98 -26.28 -8.71 -27.21
N ASN A 99 -25.63 -8.73 -26.05
CA ASN A 99 -26.27 -8.97 -24.75
C ASN A 99 -25.91 -7.87 -23.75
N GLN A 100 -26.86 -6.97 -23.49
CA GLN A 100 -26.65 -5.81 -22.62
C GLN A 100 -26.37 -6.17 -21.15
N ALA A 101 -26.76 -7.36 -20.68
CA ALA A 101 -26.46 -7.77 -19.32
C ALA A 101 -24.96 -7.90 -19.06
N LEU A 102 -24.16 -8.18 -20.11
CA LEU A 102 -22.70 -8.30 -20.02
C LEU A 102 -22.00 -6.98 -19.67
N VAL A 103 -22.66 -5.83 -19.75
CA VAL A 103 -22.08 -4.54 -19.34
C VAL A 103 -21.59 -4.62 -17.89
N PHE A 104 -22.42 -5.18 -17.02
CA PHE A 104 -22.15 -5.20 -15.58
C PHE A 104 -21.54 -6.52 -15.09
N VAL A 105 -21.59 -7.60 -15.88
CA VAL A 105 -21.09 -8.93 -15.44
C VAL A 105 -19.63 -8.86 -14.96
N PRO A 106 -18.65 -8.35 -15.74
CA PRO A 106 -17.25 -8.40 -15.34
C PRO A 106 -16.98 -7.52 -14.11
N VAL A 107 -17.55 -6.32 -14.09
CA VAL A 107 -17.31 -5.34 -13.02
C VAL A 107 -17.96 -5.76 -11.72
N VAL A 108 -19.18 -6.32 -11.74
CA VAL A 108 -19.84 -6.83 -10.52
C VAL A 108 -19.05 -8.01 -9.95
N LEU A 109 -18.64 -8.97 -10.78
CA LEU A 109 -17.82 -10.11 -10.32
C LEU A 109 -16.50 -9.65 -9.69
N TRP A 110 -15.86 -8.66 -10.31
CA TRP A 110 -14.60 -8.12 -9.79
C TRP A 110 -14.80 -7.33 -8.50
N LEU A 111 -15.79 -6.43 -8.43
CA LEU A 111 -16.07 -5.62 -7.23
C LEU A 111 -16.46 -6.47 -6.02
N VAL A 112 -17.21 -7.55 -6.23
CA VAL A 112 -17.54 -8.49 -5.16
C VAL A 112 -16.27 -9.19 -4.66
N ALA A 113 -15.39 -9.64 -5.56
CA ALA A 113 -14.13 -10.27 -5.19
C ALA A 113 -13.25 -9.29 -4.41
N ASP A 114 -13.14 -8.06 -4.91
CA ASP A 114 -12.40 -6.96 -4.28
C ASP A 114 -12.92 -6.65 -2.88
N THR A 115 -14.24 -6.55 -2.71
CA THR A 115 -14.88 -6.33 -1.40
C THR A 115 -14.52 -7.45 -0.41
N LEU A 116 -14.62 -8.72 -0.84
CA LEU A 116 -14.30 -9.86 0.02
C LEU A 116 -12.81 -9.86 0.41
N SER A 117 -11.92 -9.58 -0.56
CA SER A 117 -10.48 -9.48 -0.35
C SER A 117 -10.12 -8.32 0.58
N ALA A 118 -10.72 -7.14 0.42
CA ALA A 118 -10.48 -5.96 1.26
C ALA A 118 -11.02 -6.13 2.69
N LEU A 119 -12.17 -6.79 2.86
CA LEU A 119 -12.68 -7.14 4.19
C LEU A 119 -11.80 -8.17 4.89
N LEU A 120 -11.28 -9.16 4.16
CA LEU A 120 -10.31 -10.12 4.69
C LEU A 120 -9.01 -9.41 5.11
N GLN A 121 -8.49 -8.51 4.28
CA GLN A 121 -7.33 -7.67 4.62
C GLN A 121 -7.58 -6.82 5.86
N SER A 122 -8.74 -6.17 5.95
CA SER A 122 -9.15 -5.37 7.11
C SER A 122 -9.21 -6.21 8.39
N LEU A 123 -9.78 -7.41 8.31
CA LEU A 123 -9.83 -8.34 9.44
C LEU A 123 -8.44 -8.76 9.90
N VAL A 124 -7.56 -9.13 8.96
CA VAL A 124 -6.17 -9.50 9.28
C VAL A 124 -5.41 -8.33 9.88
N GLN A 125 -5.56 -7.13 9.33
CA GLN A 125 -4.94 -5.91 9.87
C GLN A 125 -5.41 -5.63 11.30
N PHE A 126 -6.71 -5.77 11.56
CA PHE A 126 -7.30 -5.62 12.89
C PHE A 126 -6.77 -6.68 13.87
N LEU A 127 -6.68 -7.95 13.47
CA LEU A 127 -6.11 -9.00 14.33
C LEU A 127 -4.62 -8.76 14.60
N GLY A 128 -3.89 -8.22 13.62
CA GLY A 128 -2.49 -7.83 13.75
C GLY A 128 -2.28 -6.71 14.75
N SER A 129 -3.17 -5.71 14.81
CA SER A 129 -3.04 -4.60 15.77
C SER A 129 -3.18 -5.04 17.23
N TYR A 130 -3.89 -6.14 17.51
CA TYR A 130 -3.98 -6.73 18.85
C TYR A 130 -2.92 -7.82 19.11
N SER A 131 -1.99 -8.04 18.17
CA SER A 131 -0.97 -9.08 18.24
C SER A 131 -1.56 -10.50 18.40
N TRP A 132 -2.75 -10.76 17.86
CA TRP A 132 -3.40 -12.08 17.90
C TRP A 132 -2.90 -13.03 16.80
N LEU A 133 -2.14 -12.50 15.83
CA LEU A 133 -1.58 -13.28 14.74
C LEU A 133 -0.18 -13.81 15.11
N PRO A 134 0.15 -15.07 14.78
CA PRO A 134 1.49 -15.61 14.97
C PRO A 134 2.55 -14.82 14.18
N ASP A 135 3.76 -14.70 14.72
CA ASP A 135 4.85 -13.90 14.10
C ASP A 135 5.21 -14.34 12.67
N TRP A 136 5.15 -15.66 12.40
CA TRP A 136 5.43 -16.19 11.05
C TRP A 136 4.43 -15.71 9.99
N SER A 137 3.23 -15.29 10.40
CA SER A 137 2.18 -14.86 9.47
C SER A 137 2.54 -13.53 8.79
N TYR A 138 3.16 -12.58 9.50
CA TYR A 138 3.49 -11.26 8.96
C TYR A 138 4.42 -11.33 7.74
N SER A 139 5.32 -12.32 7.68
CA SER A 139 6.20 -12.54 6.52
C SER A 139 5.45 -13.03 5.28
N PHE A 140 4.38 -13.80 5.45
CA PHE A 140 3.62 -14.40 4.35
C PHE A 140 2.45 -13.53 3.87
N LEU A 141 1.82 -12.77 4.77
CA LEU A 141 0.61 -11.99 4.49
C LEU A 141 0.73 -11.03 3.29
N PRO A 142 1.80 -10.23 3.12
CA PRO A 142 1.94 -9.35 1.94
C PRO A 142 1.94 -10.13 0.63
N THR A 143 2.62 -11.29 0.61
CA THR A 143 2.69 -12.16 -0.57
C THR A 143 1.33 -12.79 -0.86
N LEU A 144 0.63 -13.25 0.18
CA LEU A 144 -0.71 -13.83 0.04
C LEU A 144 -1.68 -12.83 -0.58
N PHE A 145 -1.73 -11.59 -0.06
CA PHE A 145 -2.67 -10.58 -0.57
C PHE A 145 -2.31 -10.09 -1.97
N LEU A 146 -1.02 -10.01 -2.31
CA LEU A 146 -0.60 -9.78 -3.68
C LEU A 146 -1.11 -10.88 -4.61
N VAL A 147 -0.95 -12.15 -4.22
CA VAL A 147 -1.44 -13.30 -5.01
C VAL A 147 -2.97 -13.26 -5.14
N LEU A 148 -3.71 -12.94 -4.08
CA LEU A 148 -5.18 -12.82 -4.13
C LEU A 148 -5.63 -11.69 -5.07
N PHE A 149 -4.96 -10.53 -5.01
CA PHE A 149 -5.23 -9.40 -5.90
C PHE A 149 -4.94 -9.74 -7.37
N LEU A 150 -3.85 -10.45 -7.67
CA LEU A 150 -3.59 -10.94 -9.03
C LEU A 150 -4.65 -11.98 -9.43
N TRP A 151 -4.93 -12.92 -8.53
CA TRP A 151 -5.81 -14.05 -8.79
C TRP A 151 -7.23 -13.63 -9.16
N GLN A 152 -7.83 -12.62 -8.51
CA GLN A 152 -9.20 -12.21 -8.83
C GLN A 152 -9.36 -11.77 -10.30
N THR A 153 -8.38 -11.03 -10.82
CA THR A 153 -8.39 -10.53 -12.20
C THR A 153 -8.02 -11.65 -13.18
N LEU A 154 -7.06 -12.52 -12.83
CA LEU A 154 -6.73 -13.68 -13.63
C LEU A 154 -7.90 -14.66 -13.74
N ALA A 155 -8.61 -14.89 -12.64
CA ALA A 155 -9.80 -15.73 -12.59
C ALA A 155 -10.92 -15.18 -13.48
N LEU A 156 -11.14 -13.85 -13.44
CA LEU A 156 -12.06 -13.16 -14.33
C LEU A 156 -11.68 -13.39 -15.81
N LEU A 157 -10.44 -13.06 -16.19
CA LEU A 157 -9.94 -13.27 -17.56
C LEU A 157 -10.03 -14.74 -17.98
N TRP A 158 -9.72 -15.66 -17.06
CA TRP A 158 -9.75 -17.10 -17.26
C TRP A 158 -11.16 -17.61 -17.59
N ILE A 159 -12.20 -17.21 -16.84
CA ILE A 159 -13.56 -17.68 -17.11
C ILE A 159 -14.10 -17.10 -18.43
N PHE A 160 -13.77 -15.85 -18.76
CA PHE A 160 -14.17 -15.22 -20.01
C PHE A 160 -13.45 -15.82 -21.22
N SER A 161 -12.14 -16.12 -21.10
CA SER A 161 -11.37 -16.73 -22.18
C SER A 161 -11.89 -18.14 -22.51
N ARG A 162 -12.25 -18.95 -21.50
CA ARG A 162 -12.90 -20.27 -21.73
C ARG A 162 -14.23 -20.12 -22.43
N ARG A 163 -15.00 -19.08 -22.08
CA ARG A 163 -16.33 -18.86 -22.64
C ARG A 163 -16.28 -18.37 -24.09
N LEU A 164 -15.29 -17.53 -24.41
CA LEU A 164 -14.99 -17.03 -25.75
C LEU A 164 -14.26 -18.06 -26.63
N ARG A 165 -13.85 -19.21 -26.07
CA ARG A 165 -13.08 -20.26 -26.75
C ARG A 165 -11.78 -19.73 -27.39
N ILE A 166 -11.14 -18.77 -26.71
CA ILE A 166 -9.82 -18.24 -27.09
C ILE A 166 -8.81 -19.41 -27.09
N PRO A 167 -7.94 -19.52 -28.10
CA PRO A 167 -6.94 -20.58 -28.13
C PRO A 167 -6.00 -20.49 -26.92
N TRP A 168 -5.45 -21.63 -26.51
CA TRP A 168 -4.72 -21.75 -25.24
C TRP A 168 -3.47 -20.84 -25.17
N TRP A 169 -2.82 -20.56 -26.29
CA TRP A 169 -1.61 -19.73 -26.36
C TRP A 169 -1.92 -18.24 -26.21
N GLU A 170 -2.93 -17.70 -26.91
CA GLU A 170 -3.40 -16.31 -26.73
C GLU A 170 -3.80 -16.06 -25.28
N ARG A 171 -4.48 -17.05 -24.70
CA ARG A 171 -4.86 -17.01 -23.29
C ARG A 171 -3.64 -16.91 -22.37
N ILE A 172 -2.61 -17.70 -22.58
CA ILE A 172 -1.38 -17.62 -21.76
C ILE A 172 -0.73 -16.24 -21.91
N ILE A 173 -0.65 -15.71 -23.14
CA ILE A 173 -0.11 -14.37 -23.39
C ILE A 173 -0.91 -13.30 -22.63
N VAL A 174 -2.24 -13.34 -22.70
CA VAL A 174 -3.11 -12.41 -21.98
C VAL A 174 -2.93 -12.52 -20.46
N LEU A 175 -2.80 -13.74 -19.93
CA LEU A 175 -2.59 -13.93 -18.49
C LEU A 175 -1.21 -13.44 -18.04
N ILE A 176 -0.15 -13.71 -18.79
CA ILE A 176 1.21 -13.21 -18.51
C ILE A 176 1.22 -11.67 -18.58
N GLY A 177 0.63 -11.10 -19.62
CA GLY A 177 0.49 -9.65 -19.77
C GLY A 177 -0.30 -9.02 -18.63
N ALA A 178 -1.39 -9.67 -18.20
CA ALA A 178 -2.17 -9.22 -17.05
C ALA A 178 -1.36 -9.28 -15.74
N VAL A 179 -0.60 -10.35 -15.50
CA VAL A 179 0.29 -10.43 -14.32
C VAL A 179 1.31 -9.29 -14.33
N ALA A 180 1.99 -9.06 -15.46
CA ALA A 180 2.98 -7.99 -15.57
C ALA A 180 2.36 -6.61 -15.33
N LEU A 181 1.24 -6.32 -16.00
CA LEU A 181 0.52 -5.05 -15.86
C LEU A 181 0.04 -4.82 -14.42
N LEU A 182 -0.62 -5.81 -13.82
CA LEU A 182 -1.15 -5.71 -12.46
C LEU A 182 -0.05 -5.60 -11.42
N THR A 183 1.09 -6.26 -11.62
CA THR A 183 2.23 -6.15 -10.71
C THR A 183 2.83 -4.75 -10.73
N ILE A 184 3.00 -4.16 -11.93
CA ILE A 184 3.47 -2.77 -12.08
C ILE A 184 2.44 -1.82 -11.46
N TRP A 185 1.16 -2.02 -11.75
CA TRP A 185 0.08 -1.23 -11.19
C TRP A 185 0.08 -1.25 -9.67
N GLN A 186 0.17 -2.43 -9.05
CA GLN A 186 0.15 -2.60 -7.61
C GLN A 186 1.30 -1.85 -6.93
N ARG A 187 2.50 -1.84 -7.54
CA ARG A 187 3.63 -1.06 -7.03
C ARG A 187 3.34 0.44 -7.04
N ASN A 188 2.79 0.96 -8.14
CA ASN A 188 2.45 2.38 -8.26
C ASN A 188 1.35 2.81 -7.27
N VAL A 189 0.35 1.96 -7.03
CA VAL A 189 -0.71 2.24 -6.05
C VAL A 189 -0.18 2.18 -4.62
N ALA A 190 0.76 1.28 -4.33
CA ALA A 190 1.38 1.20 -3.00
C ALA A 190 2.14 2.48 -2.61
N ASP A 191 2.70 3.21 -3.58
CA ASP A 191 3.37 4.50 -3.35
C ASP A 191 2.39 5.66 -3.11
N GLN A 192 1.12 5.47 -3.49
CA GLN A 192 0.05 6.45 -3.39
C GLN A 192 -1.19 5.85 -2.70
N PRO A 193 -1.10 5.45 -1.42
CA PRO A 193 -2.25 4.93 -0.67
C PRO A 193 -3.31 6.02 -0.44
N ILE A 194 -4.54 5.62 -0.08
CA ILE A 194 -5.67 6.53 0.20
C ILE A 194 -5.38 7.39 1.43
N PHE A 195 -4.63 6.87 2.40
CA PHE A 195 -4.13 7.63 3.55
C PHE A 195 -2.61 7.63 3.53
N LYS A 196 -2.00 8.82 3.57
CA LYS A 196 -0.55 9.02 3.46
C LYS A 196 -0.08 10.05 4.47
N GLN A 197 1.07 9.80 5.11
CA GLN A 197 1.73 10.84 5.90
C GLN A 197 2.37 11.87 4.98
N ILE A 198 2.27 13.15 5.32
CA ILE A 198 3.07 14.19 4.66
C ILE A 198 4.51 13.97 5.15
N PRO A 199 5.47 13.63 4.26
CA PRO A 199 6.85 13.58 4.67
C PRO A 199 7.25 14.99 5.10
N VAL A 200 7.61 15.17 6.37
CA VAL A 200 8.27 16.39 6.82
C VAL A 200 9.67 16.33 6.21
N GLU A 201 9.85 16.94 5.04
CA GLU A 201 11.19 17.13 4.51
C GLU A 201 11.94 18.01 5.51
N PRO A 202 13.10 17.56 6.04
CA PRO A 202 13.90 18.41 6.90
C PRO A 202 14.40 19.58 6.06
N VAL A 203 13.75 20.73 6.22
CA VAL A 203 14.20 21.98 5.60
C VAL A 203 15.45 22.41 6.36
N LEU A 204 16.61 22.11 5.79
CA LEU A 204 17.86 22.74 6.23
C LEU A 204 17.79 24.20 5.81
N GLU A 205 17.62 25.10 6.78
CA GLU A 205 17.73 26.53 6.52
C GLU A 205 19.13 26.83 5.97
N GLU A 206 19.20 27.52 4.83
CA GLU A 206 20.48 27.89 4.21
C GLU A 206 21.36 28.71 5.16
N ALA A 207 20.75 29.55 6.01
CA ALA A 207 21.43 30.26 7.08
C ALA A 207 22.14 29.31 8.06
N ALA A 208 21.55 28.16 8.40
CA ALA A 208 22.17 27.17 9.27
C ALA A 208 23.39 26.50 8.63
N LEU A 209 23.47 26.43 7.30
CA LEU A 209 24.67 25.95 6.60
C LEU A 209 25.82 26.96 6.66
N TYR A 210 25.51 28.25 6.52
CA TYR A 210 26.52 29.32 6.60
C TYR A 210 27.04 29.56 8.02
N GLU A 211 26.25 29.23 9.04
CA GLU A 211 26.64 29.45 10.43
C GLU A 211 27.54 28.34 11.00
N GLN A 212 27.51 27.14 10.42
CA GLN A 212 28.31 25.99 10.87
C GLN A 212 29.83 26.25 10.90
N PRO A 213 30.46 26.82 9.85
CA PRO A 213 31.88 27.16 9.89
C PRO A 213 32.21 28.18 10.98
N ARG A 214 31.33 29.18 11.21
CA ARG A 214 31.55 30.19 12.26
C ARG A 214 31.49 29.55 13.65
N LEU A 215 30.47 28.75 13.92
CA LEU A 215 30.32 28.03 15.19
C LEU A 215 31.47 27.07 15.46
N LEU A 216 31.97 26.38 14.43
CA LEU A 216 33.14 25.51 14.55
C LEU A 216 34.40 26.30 14.87
N GLN A 217 34.64 27.42 14.17
CA GLN A 217 35.79 28.29 14.45
C GLN A 217 35.74 28.86 15.87
N GLU A 218 34.57 29.29 16.34
CA GLU A 218 34.40 29.76 17.71
C GLU A 218 34.64 28.67 18.75
N ALA A 219 34.20 27.44 18.46
CA ALA A 219 34.41 26.32 19.36
C ALA A 219 35.89 25.91 19.42
N LEU A 220 36.60 25.94 18.29
CA LEU A 220 38.04 25.69 18.22
C LEU A 220 38.85 26.80 18.89
N ALA A 221 38.44 28.07 18.76
CA ALA A 221 39.13 29.20 19.36
C ALA A 221 39.04 29.24 20.90
N ARG A 222 38.09 28.50 21.48
CA ARG A 222 37.95 28.35 22.95
C ARG A 222 38.82 27.24 23.53
N ILE A 223 39.55 26.49 22.70
CA ILE A 223 40.48 25.46 23.16
C ILE A 223 41.74 26.15 23.70
N ASP A 224 42.10 25.83 24.94
CA ASP A 224 43.28 26.38 25.60
C ASP A 224 44.58 25.97 24.86
N PRO A 225 45.60 26.84 24.85
CA PRO A 225 46.87 26.51 24.24
C PRO A 225 47.63 25.45 25.06
N SER A 226 48.32 24.54 24.37
CA SER A 226 49.13 23.51 25.01
C SER A 226 50.29 24.10 25.81
N ILE A 227 50.64 23.45 26.93
CA ILE A 227 51.71 23.89 27.83
C ILE A 227 53.01 23.15 27.48
N ALA A 228 54.04 23.90 27.10
CA ALA A 228 55.35 23.34 26.77
C ALA A 228 55.92 22.49 27.92
N GLY A 229 56.27 21.24 27.63
CA GLY A 229 56.83 20.30 28.62
C GLY A 229 55.80 19.47 29.39
N LYS A 230 54.50 19.62 29.11
CA LYS A 230 53.41 18.78 29.64
C LYS A 230 52.68 18.09 28.49
N SER A 231 52.30 16.82 28.65
CA SER A 231 51.40 16.15 27.72
C SER A 231 49.96 16.54 28.03
N ASP A 232 49.31 17.22 27.09
CA ASP A 232 47.89 17.57 27.15
C ASP A 232 47.05 16.55 26.37
N TRP A 233 45.90 16.17 26.94
CA TRP A 233 44.93 15.28 26.30
C TRP A 233 43.77 16.11 25.73
N TYR A 234 43.28 15.72 24.56
CA TYR A 234 42.16 16.38 23.89
C TYR A 234 41.01 15.41 23.72
N PHE A 235 39.79 15.91 23.88
CA PHE A 235 38.57 15.16 23.63
C PHE A 235 37.76 15.82 22.52
N MET A 236 37.35 15.04 21.51
CA MET A 236 36.39 15.48 20.50
C MET A 236 35.26 14.46 20.43
N GLY A 237 34.06 14.89 20.78
CA GLY A 237 32.84 14.10 20.63
C GLY A 237 31.97 14.63 19.49
N VAL A 238 31.44 13.74 18.65
CA VAL A 238 30.53 14.11 17.55
C VAL A 238 29.23 13.33 17.69
N ALA A 239 28.10 14.04 17.81
CA ALA A 239 26.76 13.49 17.79
C ALA A 239 26.03 14.01 16.55
N GLY A 240 26.12 13.28 15.43
CA GLY A 240 25.53 13.68 14.15
C GLY A 240 24.02 13.42 14.00
N PHE A 241 23.47 12.52 14.81
CA PHE A 241 22.06 12.12 14.75
C PHE A 241 21.24 12.89 15.78
N SER A 242 20.26 13.68 15.32
CA SER A 242 19.45 14.59 16.15
C SER A 242 18.06 14.07 16.49
N ASP A 243 17.55 13.02 15.82
CA ASP A 243 16.16 12.54 16.05
C ASP A 243 15.92 12.10 17.51
N GLN A 244 16.98 11.81 18.26
CA GLN A 244 16.91 11.48 19.68
C GLN A 244 18.00 12.19 20.48
N ASN A 245 17.62 12.69 21.66
CA ASN A 245 18.51 13.36 22.60
C ASN A 245 19.53 12.42 23.30
N VAL A 246 19.49 11.11 23.01
CA VAL A 246 20.35 10.11 23.66
C VAL A 246 21.81 10.34 23.31
N PHE A 247 22.13 10.58 22.03
CA PHE A 247 23.52 10.78 21.59
C PHE A 247 24.13 12.08 22.12
N ARG A 248 23.34 13.16 22.19
CA ARG A 248 23.73 14.40 22.87
C ARG A 248 24.11 14.12 24.33
N SER A 249 23.26 13.38 25.04
CA SER A 249 23.43 13.09 26.46
C SER A 249 24.67 12.23 26.71
N GLU A 250 24.91 11.23 25.88
CA GLU A 250 26.10 10.36 25.95
C GLU A 250 27.39 11.13 25.70
N ILE A 251 27.46 11.92 24.62
CA ILE A 251 28.66 12.72 24.30
C ILE A 251 28.95 13.73 25.41
N ASN A 252 27.93 14.39 25.95
CA ASN A 252 28.10 15.31 27.07
C ASN A 252 28.61 14.60 28.33
N LYS A 253 28.14 13.38 28.60
CA LYS A 253 28.59 12.60 29.76
C LYS A 253 30.03 12.12 29.61
N VAL A 254 30.41 11.67 28.42
CA VAL A 254 31.79 11.26 28.14
C VAL A 254 32.73 12.46 28.25
N ARG A 255 32.35 13.62 27.72
CA ARG A 255 33.11 14.87 27.86
C ARG A 255 33.40 15.19 29.32
N GLU A 256 32.37 15.18 30.17
CA GLU A 256 32.49 15.45 31.61
C GLU A 256 33.47 14.48 32.30
N LEU A 257 33.41 13.19 31.95
CA LEU A 257 34.33 12.19 32.48
C LEU A 257 35.78 12.43 32.04
N PHE A 258 35.98 12.85 30.79
CA PHE A 258 37.32 13.18 30.28
C PHE A 258 37.90 14.42 30.94
N ASP A 259 37.06 15.45 31.14
CA ASP A 259 37.48 16.69 31.80
C ASP A 259 37.96 16.43 33.23
N VAL A 260 37.28 15.54 33.96
CA VAL A 260 37.62 15.20 35.36
C VAL A 260 38.78 14.21 35.46
N ARG A 261 38.78 13.13 34.66
CA ARG A 261 39.74 12.01 34.84
C ARG A 261 41.05 12.20 34.08
N PHE A 262 41.00 12.84 32.93
CA PHE A 262 42.15 13.00 32.03
C PHE A 262 42.63 14.45 31.95
N GLY A 263 41.99 15.36 32.69
CA GLY A 263 42.38 16.76 32.75
C GLY A 263 42.17 17.51 31.44
N THR A 264 41.22 17.08 30.61
CA THR A 264 40.90 17.70 29.30
C THR A 264 40.04 18.96 29.42
N SER A 265 39.83 19.47 30.64
CA SER A 265 39.13 20.73 30.85
C SER A 265 39.84 21.85 30.08
N GLY A 266 39.08 22.63 29.30
CA GLY A 266 39.63 23.62 28.36
C GLY A 266 40.14 23.05 27.02
N HIS A 267 40.22 21.72 26.87
CA HIS A 267 40.74 21.01 25.69
C HIS A 267 39.73 20.02 25.09
N SER A 268 38.44 20.18 25.43
CA SER A 268 37.34 19.31 25.03
C SER A 268 36.36 20.02 24.10
N LEU A 269 36.04 19.38 22.98
CA LEU A 269 35.08 19.86 21.98
C LEU A 269 33.93 18.85 21.81
N ALA A 270 32.69 19.34 21.77
CA ALA A 270 31.52 18.53 21.46
C ALA A 270 30.74 19.14 20.29
N LEU A 271 30.65 18.42 19.18
CA LEU A 271 29.91 18.80 17.98
C LEU A 271 28.59 18.02 17.97
N ILE A 272 27.50 18.68 18.35
CA ILE A 272 26.20 18.04 18.58
C ILE A 272 25.15 18.63 17.65
N ASN A 273 24.57 17.79 16.81
CA ASN A 273 23.40 18.11 16.00
C ASN A 273 22.13 17.98 16.84
N ASN A 274 21.20 18.93 16.73
CA ASN A 274 19.94 18.95 17.45
C ASN A 274 18.88 19.78 16.75
#